data_AF-A0AAD3HHN7-F1
#
_entry.id   AF-A0AAD3HHN7-F1
#
_cell.length_a   1.000
_cell.length_b   1.000
_cell.length_c   1.000
_cell.angle_alpha   90.00
_cell.angle_beta   90.00
_cell.angle_gamma   90.00
#
_symmetry.space_group_name_H-M   'P 1'
#
loop_
_entity.id
_entity.type
_entity.pdbx_description
1 polymer ?
#
loop_
_entity_poly.entity_id
_entity_poly.type
_entity_poly.pdbx_seq_one_letter_code
_entity_poly.pdbx_strand_id
1 'polypeptide(L)'
;MGCNNGLNTSIWSYELGDGTKYGPYTKGWGNNEIQCYTDNKEDVKVGYDGVLAIHANFHRRGVSCYNPGASNSTRWWTSARLITRGKVAFGIGSSPIKIEARVKVPN
;
A
#
# COMPACT_ATOMS: atom_id res chain seq x y z
N MET A 1 -15.50 14.41 -2.31
CA MET A 1 -14.87 13.07 -2.43
C MET A 1 -13.48 13.27 -2.99
N GLY A 2 -12.44 12.80 -2.28
CA GLY A 2 -11.06 13.06 -2.65
C GLY A 2 -10.49 11.95 -3.51
N CYS A 3 -9.78 12.30 -4.58
CA CYS A 3 -8.90 11.39 -5.27
C CYS A 3 -7.46 11.75 -4.91
N ASN A 4 -6.62 10.75 -4.65
CA ASN A 4 -5.18 10.93 -4.51
C ASN A 4 -4.50 9.97 -5.49
N ASN A 5 -3.61 10.47 -6.35
CA ASN A 5 -3.03 9.72 -7.47
C ASN A 5 -4.07 8.99 -8.37
N GLY A 6 -5.29 9.51 -8.46
CA GLY A 6 -6.41 8.86 -9.17
C GLY A 6 -7.13 7.76 -8.38
N LEU A 7 -6.64 7.42 -7.18
CA LEU A 7 -7.27 6.45 -6.28
C LEU A 7 -8.44 7.11 -5.52
N ASN A 8 -9.60 6.45 -5.50
CA ASN A 8 -10.75 6.89 -4.73
C ASN A 8 -10.50 6.70 -3.22
N THR A 9 -10.26 7.79 -2.50
CA THR A 9 -9.91 7.74 -1.07
C THR A 9 -11.12 7.55 -0.16
N SER A 10 -12.35 7.53 -0.69
CA SER A 10 -13.52 7.05 0.06
C SER A 10 -13.59 5.53 0.13
N ILE A 11 -12.84 4.81 -0.71
CA ILE A 11 -12.77 3.33 -0.72
C ILE A 11 -11.43 2.83 -0.19
N TRP A 12 -10.33 3.42 -0.66
CA TRP A 12 -8.98 2.94 -0.38
C TRP A 12 -8.23 3.86 0.56
N SER A 13 -7.37 3.28 1.40
CA SER A 13 -6.37 3.97 2.20
C SER A 13 -4.98 3.43 1.89
N TYR A 14 -3.98 4.30 1.95
CA TYR A 14 -2.57 3.88 1.92
C TYR A 14 -2.17 3.36 3.29
N GLU A 15 -1.56 2.18 3.32
CA GLU A 15 -0.97 1.59 4.49
C GLU A 15 0.53 1.93 4.52
N LEU A 16 0.86 3.08 5.12
CA LEU A 16 2.19 3.66 5.09
C LEU A 16 3.20 2.96 6.00
N GLY A 17 4.47 3.05 5.60
CA GLY A 17 5.64 2.68 6.39
C GLY A 17 6.11 1.24 6.16
N ASP A 18 6.99 0.80 7.04
CA ASP A 18 7.64 -0.52 6.97
C ASP A 18 7.07 -1.53 7.98
N GLY A 19 5.91 -1.22 8.55
CA GLY A 19 5.23 -2.07 9.54
C GLY A 19 5.55 -1.72 10.99
N THR A 20 6.57 -0.88 11.26
CA THR A 20 6.96 -0.50 12.63
C THR A 20 5.83 0.18 13.43
N LYS A 21 4.85 0.79 12.75
CA LYS A 21 3.66 1.38 13.40
C LYS A 21 2.83 0.38 14.23
N TYR A 22 2.98 -0.92 13.96
CA TYR A 22 2.29 -2.00 14.69
C TYR A 22 3.14 -2.61 15.82
N GLY A 23 4.35 -2.11 16.04
CA GLY A 23 5.28 -2.57 17.07
C GLY A 23 6.72 -2.67 16.57
N PRO A 24 7.71 -2.66 17.47
CA PRO A 24 9.13 -2.74 17.09
C PRO A 24 9.48 -4.07 16.38
N TYR A 25 8.79 -5.15 16.73
CA TYR A 25 9.00 -6.48 16.14
C TYR A 25 8.26 -6.71 14.81
N THR A 26 7.41 -5.76 14.39
CA THR A 26 6.68 -5.84 13.11
C THR A 26 7.38 -5.07 11.99
N LYS A 27 8.60 -4.58 12.24
CA LYS A 27 9.46 -3.98 11.22
C LYS A 27 9.71 -5.00 10.09
N GLY A 28 9.46 -4.57 8.85
CA GLY A 28 9.42 -5.49 7.71
C GLY A 28 8.13 -6.31 7.67
N TRP A 29 7.01 -5.73 8.11
CA TRP A 29 5.66 -6.28 8.02
C TRP A 29 5.46 -7.71 8.55
N GLY A 30 6.34 -8.20 9.43
CA GLY A 30 6.30 -9.54 10.01
C GLY A 30 6.87 -10.64 9.11
N ASN A 31 7.40 -10.30 7.93
CA ASN A 31 7.92 -11.23 6.93
C ASN A 31 9.23 -10.73 6.29
N ASN A 32 10.00 -9.92 7.01
CA ASN A 32 11.29 -9.36 6.59
C ASN A 32 11.23 -8.52 5.29
N GLU A 33 10.10 -7.87 5.03
CA GLU A 33 9.96 -6.94 3.91
C GLU A 33 10.97 -5.79 3.99
N ILE A 34 11.52 -5.40 2.83
CA ILE A 34 12.60 -4.40 2.70
C ILE A 34 12.12 -3.04 2.16
N GLN A 35 10.87 -2.97 1.73
CA GLN A 35 10.23 -1.79 1.18
C GLN A 35 9.64 -0.90 2.27
N CYS A 36 9.58 0.39 1.96
CA CYS A 36 8.69 1.34 2.61
C CYS A 36 7.41 1.50 1.78
N TYR A 37 6.24 1.28 2.35
CA TYR A 37 5.00 1.61 1.64
C TYR A 37 4.71 3.11 1.73
N THR A 38 4.42 3.74 0.58
CA THR A 38 4.19 5.18 0.47
C THR A 38 2.88 5.46 -0.30
N ASP A 39 2.48 6.73 -0.31
CA ASP A 39 1.43 7.29 -1.17
C ASP A 39 2.00 8.15 -2.32
N ASN A 40 3.29 7.98 -2.64
CA ASN A 40 3.92 8.69 -3.75
C ASN A 40 3.34 8.25 -5.09
N LYS A 41 3.15 9.20 -6.00
CA LYS A 41 2.63 8.95 -7.36
C LYS A 41 3.47 7.96 -8.18
N GLU A 42 4.76 7.84 -7.86
CA GLU A 42 5.68 6.89 -8.49
C GLU A 42 5.46 5.44 -8.04
N ASP A 43 4.97 5.25 -6.81
CA ASP A 43 4.70 3.94 -6.21
C ASP A 43 3.26 3.48 -6.49
N VAL A 44 2.31 4.41 -6.65
CA VAL A 44 0.90 4.09 -6.88
C VAL A 44 0.13 5.18 -7.61
N LYS A 45 -0.58 4.80 -8.68
CA LYS A 45 -1.51 5.68 -9.40
C LYS A 45 -2.56 4.89 -10.18
N VAL A 46 -3.71 5.52 -10.44
CA VAL A 46 -4.65 5.09 -11.47
C VAL A 46 -4.34 5.85 -12.75
N GLY A 47 -4.00 5.13 -13.81
CA GLY A 47 -3.69 5.70 -15.12
C GLY A 47 -4.94 6.22 -15.84
N TYR A 48 -4.73 7.00 -16.91
CA TYR A 48 -5.83 7.46 -17.78
C TYR A 48 -6.52 6.31 -18.53
N ASP A 49 -5.86 5.16 -18.63
CA ASP A 49 -6.39 3.89 -19.13
C ASP A 49 -7.30 3.17 -18.12
N GLY A 50 -7.48 3.74 -16.91
CA GLY A 50 -8.31 3.17 -15.85
C GLY A 50 -7.64 2.04 -15.07
N VAL A 51 -6.33 1.79 -15.29
CA VAL A 51 -5.61 0.71 -14.63
C VAL A 51 -4.93 1.23 -13.36
N LEU A 52 -5.13 0.52 -12.25
CA LEU A 52 -4.33 0.72 -11.04
C LEU A 52 -2.92 0.15 -11.26
N ALA A 53 -1.92 1.00 -11.18
CA ALA A 53 -0.51 0.61 -11.18
C ALA A 53 0.05 0.75 -9.75
N ILE A 54 0.70 -0.32 -9.28
CA ILE A 54 1.51 -0.34 -8.06
C ILE A 54 2.93 -0.73 -8.49
N HIS A 55 3.91 0.10 -8.17
CA HIS A 55 5.31 -0.13 -8.52
C HIS A 55 6.14 -0.46 -7.28
N ALA A 56 7.20 -1.24 -7.48
CA ALA A 56 8.27 -1.37 -6.52
C ALA A 56 9.49 -0.63 -7.09
N ASN A 57 9.95 0.41 -6.42
CA ASN A 57 11.03 1.28 -6.90
C ASN A 57 12.27 1.11 -6.01
N PHE A 58 13.43 0.88 -6.62
CA PHE A 58 14.70 0.80 -5.91
C PHE A 58 15.36 2.17 -5.77
N HIS A 59 15.89 2.45 -4.58
CA HIS A 59 16.53 3.71 -4.24
C HIS A 59 17.96 3.45 -3.74
N ARG A 60 18.94 3.69 -4.62
CA ARG A 60 20.37 3.42 -4.32
C ARG A 60 20.90 4.16 -3.09
N ARG A 61 20.38 5.36 -2.80
CA ARG A 61 20.79 6.18 -1.65
C ARG A 61 19.99 5.88 -0.37
N GLY A 62 19.04 4.94 -0.43
CA GLY A 62 18.04 4.76 0.61
C GLY A 62 17.02 5.89 0.64
N VAL A 63 15.89 5.62 1.30
CA VAL A 63 14.82 6.58 1.58
C VAL A 63 14.55 6.61 3.08
N SER A 64 14.22 7.80 3.60
CA SER A 64 13.65 7.92 4.95
C SER A 64 12.20 7.44 4.89
N CYS A 65 11.98 6.24 5.40
CA CYS A 65 10.66 5.63 5.47
C CYS A 65 9.86 6.24 6.61
N TYR A 66 8.74 6.88 6.26
CA TYR A 66 7.81 7.42 7.22
C TYR A 66 6.98 6.32 7.87
N ASN A 67 7.07 6.18 9.19
CA ASN A 67 6.30 5.21 9.97
C ASN A 67 5.29 5.96 10.86
N PRO A 68 3.98 5.93 10.53
CA PRO A 68 2.98 6.64 11.32
C PRO A 68 3.02 6.22 12.80
N GLY A 69 3.25 7.16 13.71
CA GLY A 69 3.31 6.88 15.16
C GLY A 69 4.56 6.13 15.64
N ALA A 70 5.62 6.03 14.83
CA ALA A 70 6.89 5.43 15.20
C ALA A 70 8.07 6.18 14.57
N SER A 71 9.30 5.87 14.99
CA SER A 71 10.51 6.45 14.38
C SER A 71 10.63 6.06 12.91
N ASN A 72 11.07 7.01 12.09
CA ASN A 72 11.42 6.73 10.70
C ASN A 72 12.56 5.70 10.61
N SER A 73 12.57 4.94 9.54
CA SER A 73 13.63 3.97 9.23
C SER A 73 14.28 4.28 7.89
N THR A 74 15.44 3.69 7.58
CA THR A 74 15.99 3.74 6.22
C THR A 74 15.61 2.47 5.47
N ARG A 75 15.07 2.62 4.26
CA ARG A 75 14.70 1.53 3.35
C ARG A 75 15.28 1.77 1.96
N TRP A 76 15.46 0.72 1.17
CA TRP A 76 16.06 0.81 -0.18
C TRP A 76 15.06 0.56 -1.29
N TRP A 77 13.85 0.17 -0.92
CA TRP A 77 12.73 0.00 -1.85
C TRP A 77 11.57 0.83 -1.36
N THR A 78 10.78 1.37 -2.29
CA THR A 78 9.45 1.89 -2.02
C THR A 78 8.41 1.11 -2.80
N SER A 79 7.20 1.04 -2.28
CA SER A 79 6.05 0.50 -2.99
C SER A 79 4.75 1.06 -2.40
N ALA A 80 3.60 0.46 -2.71
CA ALA A 80 2.33 0.82 -2.10
C ALA A 80 1.57 -0.40 -1.57
N ARG A 81 0.86 -0.20 -0.46
CA ARG A 81 -0.04 -1.17 0.15
C ARG A 81 -1.38 -0.49 0.36
N LEU A 82 -2.43 -1.03 -0.25
CA LEU A 82 -3.78 -0.45 -0.22
C LEU A 82 -4.71 -1.31 0.60
N ILE A 83 -5.54 -0.67 1.42
CA ILE A 83 -6.55 -1.33 2.26
C ILE A 83 -7.90 -0.62 2.15
N THR A 84 -8.99 -1.38 2.31
CA THR A 84 -10.36 -0.82 2.41
C THR A 84 -10.88 -0.80 3.86
N ARG A 85 -10.01 -1.06 4.85
CA ARG A 85 -10.36 -1.12 6.28
C ARG A 85 -11.08 0.16 6.71
N GLY A 86 -12.23 -0.01 7.36
CA GLY A 86 -13.07 1.11 7.81
C GLY A 86 -13.81 1.87 6.71
N LYS A 87 -13.77 1.38 5.45
CA LYS A 87 -14.40 2.01 4.29
C LYS A 87 -15.35 1.05 3.56
N VAL A 88 -14.81 -0.06 3.05
CA VAL A 88 -15.57 -1.08 2.34
C VAL A 88 -15.17 -2.45 2.89
N ALA A 89 -16.17 -3.24 3.28
CA ALA A 89 -16.01 -4.61 3.74
C ALA A 89 -16.97 -5.51 2.97
N PHE A 90 -16.53 -6.74 2.69
CA PHE A 90 -17.36 -7.78 2.11
C PHE A 90 -17.83 -8.67 3.26
N GLY A 91 -19.13 -8.63 3.58
CA GLY A 91 -19.73 -9.35 4.69
C GLY A 91 -20.52 -10.57 4.23
N ILE A 92 -20.39 -11.65 4.99
CA ILE A 92 -21.07 -12.94 4.76
C ILE A 92 -22.37 -13.01 5.57
N GLY A 93 -23.50 -13.07 4.87
CA GLY A 93 -24.72 -13.73 5.35
C GLY A 93 -24.69 -15.21 4.95
N SER A 94 -25.84 -15.80 4.65
CA SER A 94 -25.94 -17.17 4.11
C SER A 94 -25.67 -17.29 2.60
N SER A 95 -25.35 -16.18 1.92
CA SER A 95 -25.09 -16.14 0.49
C SER A 95 -23.57 -16.19 0.19
N PRO A 96 -23.13 -17.05 -0.75
CA PRO A 96 -21.76 -17.03 -1.24
C PRO A 96 -21.39 -15.68 -1.87
N ILE A 97 -20.14 -15.25 -1.67
CA ILE A 97 -19.59 -14.03 -2.28
C ILE A 97 -18.49 -14.43 -3.27
N LYS A 98 -18.51 -13.80 -4.45
CA LYS A 98 -17.44 -13.87 -5.44
C LYS A 98 -16.65 -12.57 -5.41
N ILE A 99 -15.31 -12.65 -5.28
CA ILE A 99 -14.40 -11.51 -5.36
C ILE A 99 -13.43 -11.78 -6.52
N GLU A 100 -13.36 -10.86 -7.48
CA GLU A 100 -12.49 -11.00 -8.65
C GLU A 100 -11.62 -9.77 -8.84
N ALA A 101 -10.38 -10.00 -9.27
CA ALA A 101 -9.46 -8.97 -9.71
C ALA A 101 -8.73 -9.45 -10.97
N ARG A 102 -8.64 -8.60 -11.99
CA ARG A 102 -7.84 -8.84 -13.19
C ARG A 102 -6.50 -8.12 -13.04
N VAL A 103 -5.42 -8.89 -12.86
CA VAL A 103 -4.10 -8.35 -12.50
C VAL A 103 -3.03 -8.92 -13.42
N LYS A 104 -2.11 -8.05 -13.88
CA LYS A 104 -0.82 -8.46 -14.43
C LYS A 104 0.23 -8.27 -13.33
N VAL A 105 0.96 -9.32 -13.00
CA VAL A 105 1.98 -9.31 -11.94
C VAL A 105 3.35 -8.85 -12.47
N PRO A 106 4.23 -8.29 -11.62
CA PRO A 106 5.62 -8.04 -11.98
C PRO A 106 6.34 -9.36 -12.31
N ASN A 107 7.36 -9.26 -13.18
CA ASN A 107 8.21 -10.40 -13.58
C ASN A 107 9.36 -10.62 -12.61
#